data_AF-A0A7W8JWS0-F1
#
_entry.id   AF-A0A7W8JWS0-F1
#
_cell.length_a   1.000
_cell.length_b   1.000
_cell.length_c   1.000
_cell.angle_alpha   90.00
_cell.angle_beta   90.00
_cell.angle_gamma   90.00
#
_symmetry.space_group_name_H-M   'P 1'
#
loop_
_entity.id
_entity.type
_entity.pdbx_description
1 polymer ?
#
loop_
_entity_poly.entity_id
_entity_poly.type
_entity_poly.pdbx_seq_one_letter_code
_entity_poly.pdbx_strand_id
1 'polypeptide(L)'
;MPSSDYGGDTWGGNLSFERLFTEEAQVVDLDATMEVTLVPEGPLIDGSKGSTTTRTTQVTRGLSDIPVGYYKVSAALKYANGTKTPLRVCQTNTEQALGSTTMMLFREFDTCGHSGTLRQTPIWLLKP
;
A
#
# COMPACT_ATOMS: atom_id res chain seq x y z
N MET A 1 12.16 -28.23 -12.05
CA MET A 1 12.91 -27.60 -10.94
C MET A 1 12.04 -26.48 -10.43
N PRO A 2 11.64 -26.44 -9.14
CA PRO A 2 10.85 -25.33 -8.64
C PRO A 2 11.73 -24.07 -8.63
N SER A 3 11.31 -23.04 -9.37
CA SER A 3 11.92 -21.71 -9.34
C SER A 3 11.73 -21.12 -7.94
N SER A 4 12.84 -20.83 -7.28
CA SER A 4 12.86 -20.02 -6.07
C SER A 4 12.52 -18.58 -6.44
N ASP A 5 11.23 -18.22 -6.42
CA ASP A 5 10.76 -16.83 -6.57
C ASP A 5 10.95 -16.00 -5.29
N TYR A 6 11.75 -16.49 -4.35
CA TYR A 6 12.04 -15.83 -3.06
C TYR A 6 13.50 -15.40 -3.02
N GLY A 7 13.77 -14.19 -3.48
CA GLY A 7 15.10 -13.57 -3.36
C GLY A 7 15.36 -12.52 -4.43
N GLY A 8 14.76 -11.33 -4.28
CA GLY A 8 15.09 -10.18 -5.11
C GLY A 8 15.20 -8.92 -4.25
N ASP A 9 16.44 -8.51 -3.97
CA ASP A 9 17.00 -7.16 -3.71
C ASP A 9 16.25 -6.07 -2.92
N THR A 10 15.07 -6.31 -2.36
CA THR A 10 14.31 -5.32 -1.57
C THR A 10 14.39 -5.65 -0.09
N TRP A 11 14.92 -4.72 0.70
CA TRP A 11 15.03 -4.86 2.17
C TRP A 11 13.79 -4.30 2.89
N GLY A 12 12.94 -3.56 2.17
CA GLY A 12 11.68 -3.02 2.64
C GLY A 12 10.43 -3.83 2.26
N GLY A 13 9.31 -3.47 2.88
CA GLY A 13 8.00 -4.07 2.63
C GLY A 13 7.40 -3.68 1.28
N ASN A 14 6.46 -4.51 0.83
CA ASN A 14 5.81 -4.37 -0.48
C ASN A 14 4.30 -4.15 -0.31
N LEU A 15 3.75 -3.21 -1.08
CA LEU A 15 2.32 -2.95 -1.20
C LEU A 15 1.81 -3.41 -2.56
N SER A 16 0.72 -4.17 -2.57
CA SER A 16 -0.11 -4.37 -3.75
C SER A 16 -1.40 -3.59 -3.61
N PHE A 17 -2.01 -3.21 -4.73
CA PHE A 17 -3.25 -2.45 -4.72
C PHE A 17 -4.34 -3.23 -5.44
N GLU A 18 -5.39 -3.53 -4.69
CA GLU A 18 -6.51 -4.32 -5.17
C GLU A 18 -7.72 -3.41 -5.37
N ARG A 19 -8.51 -3.70 -6.40
CA ARG A 19 -9.76 -2.97 -6.65
C ARG A 19 -10.90 -3.67 -5.95
N LEU A 20 -11.68 -2.91 -5.17
CA LEU A 20 -12.89 -3.43 -4.55
C LEU A 20 -14.05 -3.22 -5.53
N PHE A 21 -14.82 -4.28 -5.78
CA PHE A 21 -15.98 -4.24 -6.66
C PHE A 21 -17.24 -4.14 -5.83
N THR A 22 -18.06 -3.13 -6.12
CA THR A 22 -19.32 -2.88 -5.44
C THR A 22 -20.33 -2.48 -6.50
N GLU A 23 -21.62 -2.73 -6.26
CA GLU A 23 -22.66 -2.46 -7.27
C GLU A 23 -22.78 -0.96 -7.60
N GLU A 24 -22.34 -0.08 -6.69
CA GLU A 24 -22.47 1.38 -6.81
C GLU A 24 -21.15 2.09 -7.14
N ALA A 25 -20.00 1.44 -6.97
CA ALA A 25 -18.71 2.12 -7.10
C ALA A 25 -18.14 2.11 -8.53
N GLN A 26 -17.62 3.26 -8.94
CA GLN A 26 -16.79 3.34 -10.12
C GLN A 26 -15.47 2.58 -9.87
N VAL A 27 -15.21 1.59 -10.73
CA VAL A 27 -14.00 0.77 -10.65
C VAL A 27 -12.75 1.63 -10.93
N VAL A 28 -11.71 1.40 -10.14
CA VAL A 28 -10.37 1.93 -10.39
C VAL A 28 -9.74 1.17 -11.56
N ASP A 29 -9.26 1.90 -12.56
CA ASP A 29 -8.55 1.31 -13.71
C ASP A 29 -7.17 0.80 -13.25
N LEU A 30 -6.82 -0.41 -13.70
CA LEU A 30 -5.60 -1.12 -13.34
C LEU A 30 -4.34 -0.42 -13.88
N ASP A 31 -4.45 0.26 -15.02
CA ASP A 31 -3.34 1.01 -15.61
C ASP A 31 -3.29 2.47 -15.13
N ALA A 32 -4.24 2.87 -14.29
CA ALA A 32 -4.28 4.22 -13.74
C ALA A 32 -3.02 4.50 -12.92
N THR A 33 -2.52 5.73 -13.08
CA THR A 33 -1.48 6.27 -12.22
C THR A 33 -2.12 6.79 -10.95
N MET A 34 -1.54 6.44 -9.81
CA MET A 34 -1.92 6.97 -8.52
C MET A 34 -0.72 7.51 -7.76
N GLU A 35 -1.01 8.41 -6.84
CA GLU A 35 -0.09 8.89 -5.84
C GLU A 35 -0.49 8.31 -4.49
N VAL A 36 0.47 7.69 -3.81
CA VAL A 36 0.31 7.06 -2.50
C VAL A 36 1.15 7.83 -1.51
N THR A 37 0.55 8.22 -0.39
CA THR A 37 1.25 8.88 0.72
C THR A 37 1.30 7.94 1.91
N LEU A 38 2.51 7.78 2.46
CA LEU A 38 2.82 6.95 3.61
C LEU A 38 3.32 7.86 4.72
N VAL A 39 2.59 7.95 5.83
CA VAL A 39 3.00 8.70 7.02
C VAL A 39 3.33 7.69 8.12
N PRO A 40 4.60 7.55 8.55
CA PRO A 40 4.97 6.67 9.65
C PRO A 40 4.22 7.07 10.94
N GLU A 41 3.70 6.09 11.66
CA GLU A 41 3.12 6.26 12.98
C GLU A 41 4.04 5.65 14.04
N GLY A 42 4.92 6.49 14.58
CA GLY A 42 5.97 6.06 15.51
C GLY A 42 7.26 5.65 14.79
N PRO A 43 8.24 5.11 15.54
CA PRO A 43 9.50 4.64 14.97
C PRO A 43 9.27 3.49 13.98
N LEU A 44 10.12 3.43 12.96
CA LEU A 44 10.30 2.25 12.12
C LEU A 44 10.98 1.14 12.92
N ILE A 45 11.00 -0.07 12.37
CA ILE A 45 11.55 -1.20 13.11
C ILE A 45 13.06 -1.10 13.37
N ASP A 46 13.80 -0.41 12.52
CA ASP A 46 15.22 -0.14 12.73
C ASP A 46 15.47 0.92 13.84
N GLY A 47 14.41 1.42 14.48
CA GLY A 47 14.45 2.44 15.51
C GLY A 47 14.52 3.87 14.97
N SER A 48 14.63 4.06 13.65
CA SER A 48 14.60 5.37 13.04
C SER A 48 13.18 5.98 13.10
N LYS A 49 13.06 7.30 13.02
CA LYS A 49 11.76 7.99 13.06
C LYS A 49 10.89 7.73 11.82
N GLY A 50 11.49 7.32 10.71
CA GLY A 50 10.86 7.34 9.39
C GLY A 50 10.59 8.76 8.87
N SER A 51 10.06 8.86 7.67
CA SER A 51 9.65 10.13 7.05
C SER A 51 8.42 9.95 6.17
N THR A 52 7.57 10.98 6.11
CA THR A 52 6.45 11.00 5.19
C THR A 52 6.97 10.88 3.76
N THR A 53 6.46 9.90 3.03
CA THR A 53 6.88 9.63 1.66
C THR A 53 5.67 9.62 0.74
N THR A 54 5.79 10.31 -0.39
CA THR A 54 4.78 10.31 -1.45
C THR A 54 5.38 9.68 -2.70
N ARG A 55 4.76 8.61 -3.20
CA ARG A 55 5.24 7.86 -4.38
C ARG A 55 4.15 7.78 -5.43
N THR A 56 4.55 7.91 -6.70
CA THR A 56 3.65 7.70 -7.85
C THR A 56 3.88 6.29 -8.39
N THR A 57 2.81 5.53 -8.62
CA THR A 57 2.87 4.20 -9.21
C THR A 57 1.61 3.89 -10.02
N GLN A 58 1.67 2.85 -10.85
CA GLN A 58 0.48 2.26 -11.46
C GLN A 58 -0.17 1.29 -10.47
N VAL A 59 -1.50 1.15 -10.52
CA VAL A 59 -2.24 0.23 -9.65
C VAL A 59 -1.69 -1.20 -9.77
N THR A 60 -1.43 -1.67 -10.99
CA THR A 60 -0.85 -3.00 -11.28
C THR A 60 0.57 -3.23 -10.76
N ARG A 61 1.36 -2.17 -10.55
CA ARG A 61 2.78 -2.31 -10.17
C ARG A 61 3.01 -2.40 -8.67
N GLY A 62 2.11 -1.83 -7.87
CA GLY A 62 2.35 -1.74 -6.43
C GLY A 62 3.46 -0.76 -6.04
N LEU A 63 3.90 -0.85 -4.80
CA LEU A 63 5.10 -0.19 -4.30
C LEU A 63 6.01 -1.24 -3.64
N SER A 64 7.31 -1.11 -3.83
CA SER A 64 8.32 -1.97 -3.22
C SER A 64 9.34 -1.17 -2.43
N ASP A 65 10.09 -1.87 -1.58
CA ASP A 65 11.18 -1.30 -0.79
C ASP A 65 10.73 -0.15 0.13
N ILE A 66 9.60 -0.34 0.81
CA ILE A 66 9.11 0.62 1.80
C ILE A 66 9.75 0.27 3.15
N PRO A 67 10.38 1.22 3.87
CA PRO A 67 10.90 0.94 5.20
C PRO A 67 9.82 0.33 6.10
N VAL A 68 10.18 -0.69 6.88
CA VAL A 68 9.19 -1.48 7.62
C VAL A 68 8.78 -0.73 8.90
N GLY A 69 7.48 -0.52 9.07
CA GLY A 69 6.90 0.19 10.21
C GLY A 69 5.38 0.25 10.13
N TYR A 70 4.78 0.96 11.08
CA TYR A 70 3.36 1.30 11.05
C TYR A 70 3.16 2.56 10.21
N TYR A 71 2.19 2.53 9.30
CA TYR A 71 1.90 3.66 8.44
C TYR A 71 0.43 4.00 8.40
N LYS A 72 0.15 5.29 8.36
CA LYS A 72 -1.10 5.83 7.83
C LYS A 72 -0.96 6.03 6.33
N VAL A 73 -1.79 5.34 5.56
CA VAL A 73 -1.76 5.32 4.10
C VAL A 73 -2.91 6.13 3.54
N SER A 74 -2.65 6.92 2.50
CA SER A 74 -3.68 7.48 1.63
C SER A 74 -3.29 7.32 0.16
N ALA A 75 -4.28 7.33 -0.73
CA ALA A 75 -4.06 7.24 -2.17
C ALA A 75 -4.96 8.21 -2.94
N ALA A 76 -4.50 8.66 -4.10
CA ALA A 76 -5.28 9.46 -5.04
C ALA A 76 -4.93 9.08 -6.47
N LEU A 77 -5.93 8.98 -7.36
CA LEU A 77 -5.67 8.90 -8.79
C LEU A 77 -5.03 10.19 -9.26
N LYS A 78 -3.99 10.08 -10.08
CA LYS A 78 -3.26 11.20 -10.66
C LYS A 78 -3.44 11.16 -12.17
N TYR A 79 -4.14 12.17 -12.70
CA TYR A 79 -4.39 12.28 -14.13
C TYR A 79 -3.26 13.02 -14.85
N ALA A 80 -3.18 12.85 -16.18
CA ALA A 80 -2.16 13.48 -17.01
C ALA A 80 -2.18 15.02 -16.94
N ASN A 81 -3.34 15.62 -16.65
CA ASN A 81 -3.50 17.06 -16.46
C ASN A 81 -3.05 17.55 -15.07
N GLY A 82 -2.52 16.68 -14.21
CA GLY A 82 -2.05 17.00 -12.86
C GLY A 82 -3.15 17.00 -11.80
N THR A 83 -4.42 16.87 -12.18
CA THR A 83 -5.53 16.75 -11.22
C THR A 83 -5.41 15.46 -10.43
N LYS A 84 -5.85 15.49 -9.17
CA LYS A 84 -5.90 14.33 -8.29
C LYS A 84 -7.31 14.07 -7.79
N THR A 85 -7.75 12.82 -7.83
CA THR A 85 -9.00 12.38 -7.19
C THR A 85 -8.65 11.48 -6.01
N PRO A 86 -8.98 11.87 -4.76
CA PRO A 86 -8.77 11.02 -3.60
C PRO A 86 -9.46 9.66 -3.76
N LEU A 87 -8.79 8.59 -3.35
CA LEU A 87 -9.35 7.26 -3.27
C LEU A 87 -9.72 6.95 -1.82
N ARG A 88 -10.70 6.07 -1.64
CA ARG A 88 -10.92 5.40 -0.36
C ARG A 88 -10.02 4.17 -0.31
N VAL A 89 -9.40 3.94 0.84
CA VAL A 89 -8.42 2.88 1.07
C VAL A 89 -8.75 2.06 2.31
N CYS A 90 -8.46 0.76 2.28
CA CYS A 90 -8.51 -0.12 3.45
C CYS A 90 -7.60 -1.35 3.31
N GLN A 91 -7.29 -2.02 4.41
CA GLN A 91 -6.50 -3.26 4.41
C GLN A 91 -7.35 -4.54 4.21
N THR A 92 -8.67 -4.42 4.34
CA THR A 92 -9.61 -5.55 4.23
C THR A 92 -10.44 -5.41 2.97
N ASN A 93 -10.94 -6.51 2.43
CA ASN A 93 -11.85 -6.47 1.27
C ASN A 93 -13.29 -6.09 1.63
N THR A 94 -13.50 -5.47 2.79
CA THR A 94 -14.83 -5.09 3.30
C THR A 94 -15.03 -3.59 3.15
N GLU A 95 -16.14 -3.20 2.50
CA GLU A 95 -16.46 -1.79 2.24
C GLU A 95 -16.53 -0.94 3.52
N GLN A 96 -16.99 -1.54 4.63
CA GLN A 96 -17.14 -0.84 5.92
C GLN A 96 -15.82 -0.30 6.49
N ALA A 97 -14.67 -0.80 6.01
CA ALA A 97 -13.36 -0.34 6.45
C ALA A 97 -12.76 0.75 5.55
N LEU A 98 -13.42 1.14 4.45
CA LEU A 98 -12.93 2.13 3.50
C LEU A 98 -13.00 3.54 4.10
N GLY A 99 -11.85 4.21 4.14
CA GLY A 99 -11.74 5.60 4.55
C GLY A 99 -10.79 6.40 3.66
N SER A 100 -10.65 7.70 3.92
CA SER A 100 -9.64 8.54 3.25
C SER A 100 -8.21 8.13 3.60
N THR A 101 -8.04 7.42 4.71
CA THR A 101 -6.79 6.81 5.16
C THR A 101 -7.03 5.45 5.78
N THR A 102 -6.04 4.56 5.72
CA THR A 102 -6.04 3.30 6.46
C THR A 102 -4.73 3.12 7.21
N MET A 103 -4.78 2.46 8.36
CA MET A 103 -3.58 2.07 9.10
C MET A 103 -3.07 0.77 8.52
N MET A 104 -1.76 0.64 8.37
CA MET A 104 -1.13 -0.60 7.94
C MET A 104 0.05 -0.98 8.81
N LEU A 105 0.17 -2.29 9.01
CA LEU A 105 1.42 -2.99 9.27
C LEU A 105 1.64 -3.99 8.14
N PHE A 106 2.90 -4.22 7.77
CA PHE A 106 3.25 -5.20 6.75
C PHE A 106 2.85 -6.62 7.20
N ARG A 107 2.29 -7.41 6.27
CA ARG A 107 1.89 -8.80 6.55
C ARG A 107 3.09 -9.65 6.98
N GLU A 108 2.83 -10.59 7.89
CA GLU A 108 3.84 -11.48 8.50
C GLU A 108 4.91 -10.75 9.31
N PHE A 109 4.66 -9.48 9.64
CA PHE A 109 5.38 -8.75 10.66
C PHE A 109 4.67 -8.95 12.01
N ASP A 110 4.78 -10.14 12.60
CA ASP A 110 4.40 -10.34 14.00
C ASP A 110 5.54 -9.82 14.90
N THR A 111 5.18 -9.10 15.95
CA THR A 111 6.04 -8.23 16.77
C THR A 111 7.15 -8.94 17.57
N CYS A 112 7.41 -10.22 17.29
CA CYS A 112 8.32 -11.06 18.04
C CYS A 112 9.12 -12.00 17.12
N GLY A 113 10.03 -11.43 16.32
CA GLY A 113 11.05 -12.19 15.63
C GLY A 113 11.67 -11.39 14.50
N HIS A 114 13.00 -11.30 14.45
CA HIS A 114 13.77 -10.65 13.38
C HIS A 114 13.70 -11.42 12.04
N SER A 115 12.56 -12.04 11.74
CA SER A 115 12.28 -12.79 10.53
C SER A 115 10.80 -12.63 10.19
N GLY A 116 10.50 -11.75 9.24
CA GLY A 116 9.21 -11.71 8.55
C GLY A 116 9.47 -11.89 7.06
N THR A 117 8.75 -12.79 6.41
CA THR A 117 8.69 -12.80 4.94
C THR A 117 7.84 -11.61 4.54
N LEU A 118 8.45 -10.57 3.98
CA LEU A 118 7.74 -9.36 3.54
C LEU A 118 6.86 -9.68 2.33
N ARG A 119 5.71 -10.29 2.59
CA ARG A 119 4.68 -10.55 1.59
C ARG A 119 4.05 -9.23 1.15
N GLN A 120 3.55 -9.23 -0.08
CA GLN A 120 2.72 -8.13 -0.56
C GLN A 120 1.56 -7.90 0.39
N THR A 121 1.48 -6.68 0.92
CA THR A 121 0.41 -6.22 1.78
C THR A 121 -0.63 -5.56 0.88
N PRO A 122 -1.82 -6.16 0.71
CA PRO A 122 -2.83 -5.61 -0.18
C PRO A 122 -3.48 -4.39 0.48
N ILE A 123 -3.68 -3.34 -0.33
CA ILE A 123 -4.49 -2.19 -0.01
C ILE A 123 -5.63 -2.14 -1.01
N TRP A 124 -6.85 -2.23 -0.52
CA TRP A 124 -8.06 -2.16 -1.32
C TRP A 124 -8.40 -0.70 -1.63
N LEU A 125 -8.71 -0.45 -2.90
CA LEU A 125 -9.00 0.87 -3.46
C LEU A 125 -10.46 0.95 -3.91
N LEU A 126 -11.09 2.09 -3.60
CA LEU A 126 -12.40 2.45 -4.13
C LEU A 126 -12.39 3.93 -4.56
N LYS A 127 -13.07 4.25 -5.67
CA LYS A 127 -13.38 5.65 -5.98
C LYS A 127 -14.41 6.20 -4.98
N PRO A 128 -14.37 7.51 -4.69
CA PRO A 128 -15.27 8.13 -3.73
C PRO A 128 -16.72 8.16 -4.19
#